data_AF-A0A552V0M5-F1
#
_entry.id   AF-A0A552V0M5-F1
#
_cell.length_a   1.000
_cell.length_b   1.000
_cell.length_c   1.000
_cell.angle_alpha   90.00
_cell.angle_beta   90.00
_cell.angle_gamma   90.00
#
_symmetry.space_group_name_H-M   'P 1'
#
loop_
_entity.id
_entity.type
_entity.pdbx_description
1 polymer ?
#
loop_
_entity_poly.entity_id
_entity_poly.type
_entity_poly.pdbx_seq_one_letter_code
_entity_poly.pdbx_strand_id
1 'polypeptide(L)' 'MLTLENLSLFYGQDNKVLEDITMQVSDGECVLLTGKSGSGDSDIMMTDTINPLKSKFKGFHKTFKQDDLGLSLSSFLLN' A
#
# COMPACT_ATOMS: atom_id res chain seq x y z
N MET A 1 -5.31 -5.26 18.45
CA MET A 1 -4.36 -4.14 18.29
C MET A 1 -3.30 -4.52 17.25
N LEU A 2 -2.99 -3.64 16.30
CA LEU A 2 -1.93 -3.80 15.29
C LEU A 2 -0.81 -2.81 15.58
N THR A 3 0.43 -3.29 15.59
CA THR A 3 1.63 -2.46 15.79
C THR A 3 2.65 -2.75 14.71
N LEU A 4 3.18 -1.70 14.11
CA LEU A 4 4.27 -1.71 13.13
C LEU A 4 5.40 -0.88 13.71
N GLU A 5 6.60 -1.45 13.78
CA GLU A 5 7.80 -0.79 14.32
C GLU A 5 8.91 -0.87 13.28
N ASN A 6 9.47 0.29 12.93
CA ASN A 6 10.63 0.45 12.06
C ASN A 6 10.52 -0.34 10.73
N LEU A 7 9.31 -0.41 10.16
CA LEU A 7 9.06 -1.16 8.94
C LEU A 7 9.75 -0.47 7.77
N SER A 8 10.67 -1.19 7.15
CA SER A 8 11.33 -0.78 5.91
C SER A 8 11.16 -1.87 4.86
N LEU A 9 10.87 -1.47 3.63
CA LEU A 9 10.65 -2.38 2.51
C LEU A 9 11.51 -1.97 1.33
N PHE A 10 12.21 -2.94 0.77
CA PHE A 10 13.13 -2.78 -0.34
C PHE A 10 12.78 -3.81 -1.43
N TYR A 11 12.78 -3.37 -2.68
CA TYR A 11 12.73 -4.26 -3.84
C TYR A 11 14.10 -4.31 -4.52
N GLY A 12 14.82 -5.42 -4.36
CA GLY A 12 16.22 -5.50 -4.80
C GLY A 12 17.17 -4.80 -3.83
N GLN A 13 18.38 -4.45 -4.30
CA GLN A 13 19.44 -3.92 -3.41
C GLN A 13 19.26 -2.44 -3.07
N ASP A 14 18.86 -1.60 -4.03
CA ASP A 14 18.88 -0.13 -3.86
C ASP A 14 17.51 0.55 -3.90
N ASN A 15 16.43 -0.18 -4.18
CA ASN A 15 15.11 0.43 -4.32
C ASN A 15 14.32 0.35 -3.01
N LYS A 16 14.49 1.37 -2.18
CA LYS A 16 13.78 1.55 -0.92
C LYS A 16 12.41 2.18 -1.17
N VAL A 17 11.34 1.48 -0.82
CA VAL A 17 9.95 1.92 -1.03
C VAL A 17 9.30 2.39 0.26
N LEU A 18 9.59 1.74 1.38
CA LEU A 18 9.17 2.17 2.71
C LEU A 18 10.40 2.34 3.60
N GLU A 19 10.38 3.40 4.40
CA GLU A 19 11.48 3.76 5.29
C GLU A 19 10.94 4.01 6.69
N ASP A 20 11.41 3.22 7.66
CA ASP A 20 11.24 3.45 9.10
C ASP A 20 9.78 3.78 9.51
N ILE A 21 8.82 3.06 8.92
CA ILE A 21 7.41 3.28 9.20
C ILE A 21 7.05 2.65 10.55
N THR A 22 6.65 3.50 11.49
CA THR A 22 6.14 3.09 12.81
C THR A 22 4.71 3.58 12.98
N MET A 23 3.77 2.68 13.27
CA MET A 23 2.38 3.03 13.52
C MET A 23 1.69 2.03 14.44
N GLN A 24 0.67 2.48 15.16
CA GLN A 24 -0.16 1.67 16.04
C GLN A 24 -1.63 1.90 15.70
N VAL A 25 -2.40 0.82 15.67
CA VAL A 25 -3.85 0.84 15.41
C VAL A 25 -4.55 0.05 16.51
N SER A 26 -5.43 0.73 17.23
CA SER A 26 -6.21 0.17 18.33
C SER A 26 -7.36 -0.71 17.83
N ASP A 27 -7.87 -1.59 18.69
CA ASP A 27 -9.05 -2.38 18.32
C ASP A 27 -10.29 -1.48 18.15
N GLY A 28 -11.01 -1.68 17.04
CA GLY A 28 -12.16 -0.84 16.66
C GLY A 28 -11.79 0.47 15.96
N GLU A 29 -10.51 0.77 15.80
CA GLU A 29 -10.05 1.97 15.09
C GLU A 29 -10.16 1.81 13.57
N CYS A 30 -10.60 2.86 12.89
CA CYS A 30 -10.64 2.92 11.43
C CYS A 30 -9.55 3.86 10.94
N VAL A 31 -8.58 3.33 10.21
CA VAL A 31 -7.41 4.07 9.70
C VAL A 31 -7.41 4.03 8.18
N LEU A 32 -7.20 5.19 7.56
CA LEU A 32 -7.02 5.34 6.11
C LEU A 32 -5.54 5.57 5.80
N LEU A 33 -4.96 4.68 4.98
CA LEU A 33 -3.65 4.87 4.35
C LEU A 33 -3.86 5.37 2.92
N THR A 34 -3.27 6.53 2.60
CA THR A 34 -3.36 7.15 1.28
C THR A 34 -2.10 7.97 0.98
N GLY A 35 -1.78 8.09 -0.30
CA GLY A 35 -0.62 8.79 -0.81
C GLY A 35 -0.67 8.91 -2.33
N LYS A 36 0.33 9.60 -2.89
CA LYS A 36 0.49 9.71 -4.35
C LYS A 36 0.78 8.34 -4.97
N SER A 37 0.48 8.15 -6.26
CA SER A 37 0.92 6.94 -6.96
C SER A 37 2.44 6.72 -6.78
N GLY A 38 2.84 5.52 -6.38
CA GLY A 38 4.23 5.16 -6.09
C GLY A 38 4.75 5.54 -4.70
N SER A 39 3.89 5.99 -3.76
CA SER A 39 4.29 6.28 -2.36
C SER A 39 4.54 5.05 -1.49
N GLY A 40 4.13 3.86 -1.93
CA GLY A 40 4.24 2.63 -1.13
C GLY A 40 2.93 2.16 -0.46
N ASP A 41 1.78 2.78 -0.75
CA ASP A 41 0.49 2.44 -0.10
C ASP A 41 0.03 0.99 -0.34
N SER A 42 0.29 0.46 -1.54
CA SER A 42 0.00 -0.95 -1.83
C SER A 42 1.10 -1.87 -1.27
N ASP A 43 2.33 -1.37 -1.23
CA ASP A 43 3.50 -2.09 -0.79
C ASP A 43 3.50 -2.32 0.73
N ILE A 44 3.01 -1.36 1.53
CA ILE A 44 2.82 -1.54 2.98
C ILE A 44 1.84 -2.67 3.27
N MET A 45 0.73 -2.72 2.52
CA MET A 45 -0.26 -3.80 2.59
C MET A 45 0.35 -5.14 2.20
N MET A 46 1.39 -5.14 1.34
CA MET A 46 2.04 -6.35 0.86
C MET A 46 3.02 -6.98 1.86
N THR A 47 3.50 -6.22 2.85
CA THR A 47 4.48 -6.69 3.85
C THR A 47 3.98 -7.85 4.72
N ASP A 48 4.90 -8.72 5.16
CA ASP A 48 4.59 -9.89 6.00
C ASP A 48 4.00 -9.53 7.36
N THR A 49 4.24 -8.31 7.85
CA THR A 49 3.64 -7.83 9.11
C THR A 49 2.14 -7.57 8.99
N ILE A 50 1.68 -7.12 7.81
CA ILE A 50 0.25 -6.91 7.50
C ILE A 50 -0.36 -8.13 6.79
N ASN A 51 0.46 -9.02 6.22
CA ASN A 51 0.04 -10.21 5.46
C ASN A 51 -0.92 -11.15 6.22
N PRO A 52 -0.82 -11.38 7.55
CA PRO A 52 -1.82 -12.14 8.32
C PRO A 52 -3.23 -11.53 8.22
N LEU A 53 -3.31 -10.20 8.07
CA LEU A 53 -4.56 -9.48 7.88
C LEU A 53 -5.08 -9.59 6.45
N LYS A 54 -4.24 -9.85 5.43
CA LYS A 54 -4.68 -10.08 4.03
C LYS A 54 -5.69 -11.21 3.90
N SER A 55 -5.55 -12.28 4.68
CA SER A 55 -6.55 -13.37 4.70
C SER A 55 -7.93 -12.92 5.19
N LYS A 56 -7.99 -11.83 5.97
CA LYS A 56 -9.21 -11.20 6.50
C LYS A 56 -9.69 -10.03 5.64
N PHE A 57 -8.82 -9.44 4.81
CA PHE A 57 -9.20 -8.44 3.81
C PHE A 57 -9.97 -9.10 2.65
N LYS A 58 -11.26 -9.36 2.85
CA LYS A 58 -12.16 -9.92 1.81
C LYS A 58 -12.54 -8.93 0.70
N GLY A 59 -12.10 -7.68 0.76
CA GLY A 59 -12.42 -6.71 -0.26
C GLY A 59 -11.85 -5.35 0.07
N PHE A 60 -10.75 -5.01 -0.57
CA PHE A 60 -10.56 -3.72 -1.24
C PHE A 60 -9.25 -3.81 -2.05
N HIS A 61 -9.26 -4.63 -3.11
CA HIS A 61 -8.35 -4.39 -4.22
C HIS A 61 -8.80 -3.09 -4.88
N LYS A 62 -7.86 -2.15 -5.06
CA LYS A 62 -8.04 -0.89 -5.82
C LYS A 62 -9.15 -1.01 -6.86
N THR A 63 -10.35 -0.54 -6.53
CA THR A 63 -11.40 -0.27 -7.52
C THR A 63 -11.40 1.24 -7.76
N PHE A 64 -10.23 1.77 -8.09
CA PHE A 64 -10.19 2.83 -9.08
C PHE A 64 -9.70 2.10 -10.32
N LYS A 65 -10.66 1.66 -11.15
CA LYS A 65 -10.28 1.20 -12.47
C LYS A 65 -9.61 2.40 -13.13
N GLN A 66 -8.53 2.16 -13.85
CA GLN A 66 -7.88 3.18 -14.68
C GLN A 66 -8.91 3.92 -15.57
N ASP A 67 -9.98 3.19 -15.92
CA ASP A 67 -11.18 3.63 -16.63
C ASP A 67 -12.01 4.68 -15.87
N ASP A 68 -12.05 4.64 -14.53
CA ASP A 68 -12.81 5.61 -13.70
C ASP A 68 -12.14 7.00 -13.69
N LEU A 69 -10.85 7.07 -14.06
CA LEU A 69 -10.09 8.31 -14.22
C LEU A 69 -10.08 8.81 -15.68
N GLY A 70 -10.72 8.09 -16.61
CA GLY A 70 -10.69 8.40 -18.04
C GLY A 70 -9.30 8.29 -18.69
N LEU A 71 -8.35 7.60 -18.05
CA LEU A 71 -6.98 7.48 -18.54
C LEU A 71 -6.80 6.18 -19.30
N SER A 72 -6.90 6.27 -20.63
CA SER A 72 -6.55 5.19 -21.55
C SER A 72 -5.08 4.77 -21.38
N LEU A 73 -4.79 3.46 -21.43
CA LEU A 73 -3.43 2.88 -21.47
C LEU A 73 -2.55 3.49 -22.58
N SER A 74 -3.14 4.05 -23.64
CA SER A 74 -2.41 4.75 -24.70
C SER A 74 -1.70 6.02 -24.24
N SER A 75 -2.07 6.58 -23.08
CA SER A 75 -1.47 7.81 -22.52
C SER A 75 -0.11 7.59 -21.87
N PHE A 76 0.19 6.34 -21.46
CA PHE A 76 1.44 5.98 -20.78
C PHE A 76 2.54 5.48 -21.73
N LEU A 77 2.20 5.15 -22.98
CA LEU A 77 3.16 4.68 -23.99
C LEU A 77 3.65 5.81 -24.92
N LEU A 78 3.32 7.06 -24.60
CA LEU A 78 3.83 8.26 -25.26
C LEU A 78 4.46 9.20 -24.22
N ASN A 79 5.59 8.77 -23.64
CA ASN A 79 6.73 9.63 -23.35
C ASN A 79 7.98 8.79 -23.07
#